data_AF-A0A2G2FXX7-F1
#
_entry.id   AF-A0A2G2FXX7-F1
#
_cell.length_a   1.000
_cell.length_b   1.000
_cell.length_c   1.000
_cell.angle_alpha   90.00
_cell.angle_beta   90.00
_cell.angle_gamma   90.00
#
_symmetry.space_group_name_H-M   'P 1'
#
loop_
_entity.id
_entity.type
_entity.pdbx_description
1 polymer ?
#
loop_
_entity_poly.entity_id
_entity_poly.type
_entity_poly.pdbx_seq_one_letter_code
_entity_poly.pdbx_strand_id
1 'polypeptide(L)'
;MANVAPKIIAVVGKGVSALNPVLAVVQTLVSIYEVIKPDEKIDEIGDRAIQAADVKDIKMHDFEDFDEYMEELRNFELDPDKSARIDTLTKQLTGMAIVTSGLADKLDTDINTLGDIWLLPASNPEYFNADRLSAILDKTTDVASVIKYFDSSLTPASALKVESEIVSAEKSLYPEKSESEIFKQLDDAQEKLKDIGSKIEQ
;
A
#
# COMPACT_ATOMS: atom_id res chain seq x y z
N MET A 1 -10.66 -0.65 10.71
CA MET A 1 -9.66 0.06 9.88
C MET A 1 -8.32 -0.63 10.05
N ALA A 2 -7.58 -0.83 8.96
CA ALA A 2 -6.28 -1.52 8.98
C ALA A 2 -5.27 -0.77 9.88
N ASN A 3 -4.54 -1.51 10.72
CA ASN A 3 -3.61 -0.95 11.71
C ASN A 3 -2.17 -0.83 11.18
N VAL A 4 -2.02 -0.31 9.96
CA VAL A 4 -0.73 -0.30 9.24
C VAL A 4 -0.01 1.03 9.38
N ALA A 5 -0.75 2.12 9.58
CA ALA A 5 -0.19 3.46 9.79
C ALA A 5 0.89 3.50 10.88
N PRO A 6 0.72 2.90 12.08
CA PRO A 6 1.78 2.89 13.10
C PRO A 6 3.04 2.15 12.65
N LYS A 7 2.89 1.04 11.92
CA LYS A 7 4.02 0.25 11.41
C LYS A 7 4.81 1.04 10.37
N ILE A 8 4.13 1.67 9.40
CA ILE A 8 4.79 2.49 8.38
C ILE A 8 5.51 3.67 9.03
N ILE A 9 4.87 4.37 9.97
CA ILE A 9 5.51 5.47 10.73
C ILE A 9 6.77 4.98 11.46
N ALA A 10 6.76 3.75 11.99
CA ALA A 10 7.94 3.17 12.64
C ALA A 10 9.07 2.88 11.64
N VAL A 11 8.75 2.40 10.44
CA VAL A 11 9.72 2.12 9.36
C VAL A 11 10.34 3.41 8.82
N VAL A 12 9.50 4.38 8.44
CA VAL A 12 9.95 5.59 7.74
C VAL A 12 10.37 6.73 8.69
N GLY A 13 10.02 6.63 9.97
CA GLY A 13 10.22 7.69 10.97
C GLY A 13 9.07 8.70 11.01
N LYS A 14 9.09 9.60 12.00
CA LYS A 14 7.97 10.49 12.36
C LYS A 14 7.76 11.71 11.43
N GLY A 15 8.16 11.65 10.15
CA GLY A 15 8.14 12.81 9.23
C GLY A 15 7.39 12.56 7.92
N VAL A 16 6.59 13.54 7.49
CA VAL A 16 5.83 13.52 6.22
C VAL A 16 6.72 13.19 5.02
N SER A 17 7.92 13.77 4.95
CA SER A 17 8.85 13.55 3.83
C SER A 17 9.27 12.09 3.67
N ALA A 18 9.26 11.31 4.74
CA ALA A 18 9.65 9.90 4.72
C ALA A 18 8.52 8.98 4.23
N LEU A 19 7.26 9.45 4.26
CA LEU A 19 6.12 8.75 3.66
C LEU A 19 5.99 8.98 2.15
N ASN A 20 6.60 10.03 1.61
CA ASN A 20 6.42 10.40 0.20
C ASN A 20 6.69 9.25 -0.79
N PRO A 21 7.75 8.43 -0.64
CA PRO A 21 7.97 7.30 -1.53
C PRO A 21 6.85 6.25 -1.45
N VAL A 22 6.37 5.97 -0.23
CA VAL A 22 5.26 5.04 0.01
C VAL A 22 3.98 5.58 -0.64
N LEU A 23 3.65 6.85 -0.38
CA LEU A 23 2.48 7.51 -0.94
C LEU A 23 2.49 7.54 -2.47
N ALA A 24 3.65 7.78 -3.08
CA ALA A 24 3.78 7.75 -4.54
C ALA A 24 3.48 6.35 -5.11
N VAL A 25 3.96 5.30 -4.43
CA VAL A 25 3.66 3.91 -4.79
C VAL A 25 2.17 3.61 -4.62
N VAL A 26 1.58 3.97 -3.47
CA VAL A 26 0.14 3.78 -3.24
C VAL A 26 -0.68 4.51 -4.30
N GLN A 27 -0.41 5.81 -4.53
CA GLN A 27 -1.11 6.63 -5.52
C GLN A 27 -1.07 6.01 -6.92
N THR A 28 0.08 5.46 -7.32
CA THR A 28 0.23 4.83 -8.63
C THR A 28 -0.58 3.54 -8.72
N LEU A 29 -0.46 2.65 -7.73
CA LEU A 29 -1.17 1.37 -7.73
C LEU A 29 -2.69 1.56 -7.68
N VAL A 30 -3.19 2.43 -6.80
CA VAL A 30 -4.63 2.66 -6.67
C VAL A 30 -5.22 3.36 -7.91
N SER A 31 -4.38 3.98 -8.73
CA SER A 31 -4.77 4.45 -10.08
C SER A 31 -4.76 3.33 -11.12
N ILE A 32 -3.75 2.44 -11.10
CA ILE A 32 -3.66 1.28 -12.00
C ILE A 32 -4.88 0.35 -11.84
N TYR A 33 -5.28 0.09 -10.60
CA TYR A 33 -6.44 -0.75 -10.27
C TYR A 33 -7.77 0.02 -10.25
N GLU A 34 -7.77 1.27 -10.73
CA GLU A 34 -8.96 2.12 -10.89
C GLU A 34 -9.78 2.30 -9.59
N VAL A 35 -9.10 2.27 -8.43
CA VAL A 35 -9.71 2.55 -7.11
C VAL A 35 -10.04 4.03 -6.97
N ILE A 36 -9.20 4.88 -7.56
CA ILE A 36 -9.39 6.34 -7.62
C ILE A 36 -9.20 6.83 -9.05
N LYS A 37 -9.74 8.02 -9.35
CA LYS A 37 -9.54 8.67 -10.65
C LYS A 37 -8.11 9.24 -10.76
N PRO A 38 -7.56 9.39 -11.98
CA PRO A 38 -6.18 9.83 -12.18
C PRO A 38 -5.83 11.21 -11.58
N ASP A 39 -6.82 12.09 -11.41
CA ASP A 39 -6.67 13.44 -10.86
C ASP A 39 -6.95 13.52 -9.34
N GLU A 40 -7.46 12.44 -8.74
CA GLU A 40 -7.72 12.37 -7.30
C GLU A 40 -6.42 12.14 -6.53
N LYS A 41 -6.26 12.83 -5.39
CA LYS A 41 -5.11 12.65 -4.50
C LYS A 41 -5.53 11.99 -3.19
N ILE A 42 -4.66 11.12 -2.69
CA ILE A 42 -4.86 10.40 -1.43
C ILE A 42 -5.14 11.35 -0.25
N ASP A 43 -4.40 12.45 -0.11
CA ASP A 43 -4.60 13.40 0.99
C ASP A 43 -5.94 14.14 0.89
N GLU A 44 -6.39 14.48 -0.33
CA GLU A 44 -7.69 15.09 -0.56
C GLU A 44 -8.85 14.12 -0.28
N ILE A 45 -8.68 12.82 -0.56
CA ILE A 45 -9.64 11.76 -0.19
C ILE A 45 -9.72 11.65 1.34
N GLY A 46 -8.56 11.64 2.00
CA GLY A 46 -8.49 11.60 3.46
C GLY A 46 -9.16 12.80 4.12
N ASP A 47 -8.93 14.01 3.60
CA ASP A 47 -9.59 15.24 4.10
C ASP A 47 -11.12 15.14 3.98
N ARG A 48 -11.63 14.70 2.82
CA ARG A 48 -13.06 14.51 2.59
C ARG A 48 -13.65 13.49 3.55
N ALA A 49 -12.98 12.36 3.75
CA ALA A 49 -13.47 11.32 4.64
C ALA A 49 -13.51 11.75 6.11
N ILE A 50 -12.49 12.46 6.59
CA ILE A 50 -12.48 13.00 7.96
C ILE A 50 -13.66 13.94 8.16
N GLN A 51 -13.85 14.89 7.24
CA GLN A 51 -14.92 15.88 7.38
C GLN A 51 -16.32 15.28 7.16
N ALA A 52 -16.47 14.33 6.24
CA ALA A 52 -17.72 13.64 5.99
C ALA A 52 -18.17 12.82 7.20
N ALA A 53 -17.25 12.11 7.85
CA ALA A 53 -17.51 11.42 9.10
C ALA A 53 -17.89 12.40 10.23
N ASP A 54 -17.17 13.52 10.37
CA ASP A 54 -17.41 14.50 11.43
C ASP A 54 -18.75 15.25 11.28
N VAL A 55 -19.19 15.53 10.05
CA VAL A 55 -20.36 16.40 9.78
C VAL A 55 -21.63 15.60 9.47
N LYS A 56 -21.50 14.51 8.72
CA LYS A 56 -22.64 13.74 8.21
C LYS A 56 -22.66 12.28 8.69
N ASP A 57 -21.71 11.89 9.55
CA ASP A 57 -21.53 10.51 10.02
C ASP A 57 -21.33 9.49 8.88
N ILE A 58 -20.85 9.94 7.72
CA ILE A 58 -20.60 9.09 6.55
C ILE A 58 -19.32 8.27 6.81
N LYS A 59 -19.46 6.96 7.03
CA LYS A 59 -18.32 6.06 7.24
C LYS A 59 -18.39 4.90 6.25
N MET A 60 -17.22 4.41 5.86
CA MET A 60 -17.10 3.32 4.88
C MET A 60 -17.93 2.07 5.24
N HIS A 61 -18.08 1.74 6.53
CA HIS A 61 -18.87 0.57 6.95
C HIS A 61 -20.39 0.73 6.81
N ASP A 62 -20.86 1.92 6.46
CA ASP A 62 -22.28 2.18 6.21
C ASP A 62 -22.67 1.80 4.77
N PHE A 63 -21.69 1.48 3.94
CA PHE A 63 -21.84 1.15 2.53
C PHE A 63 -21.50 -0.33 2.30
N GLU A 64 -22.30 -1.00 1.49
CA GLU A 64 -22.02 -2.39 1.06
C GLU A 64 -20.99 -2.42 -0.08
N ASP A 65 -20.92 -1.35 -0.87
CA ASP A 65 -20.08 -1.22 -2.04
C ASP A 65 -19.07 -0.07 -1.87
N PHE A 66 -17.82 -0.31 -2.24
CA PHE A 66 -16.75 0.68 -2.10
C PHE A 66 -16.93 1.88 -3.05
N ASP A 67 -17.43 1.65 -4.26
CA ASP A 67 -17.63 2.70 -5.24
C ASP A 67 -18.76 3.65 -4.80
N GLU A 68 -19.83 3.13 -4.19
CA GLU A 68 -20.89 3.94 -3.57
C GLU A 68 -20.34 4.87 -2.46
N TYR A 69 -19.49 4.35 -1.58
CA TYR A 69 -18.83 5.17 -0.56
C TYR A 69 -17.96 6.27 -1.18
N MET A 70 -17.19 5.93 -2.22
CA MET A 70 -16.34 6.90 -2.92
C MET A 70 -17.16 7.97 -3.64
N GLU A 71 -18.33 7.65 -4.18
CA GLU A 71 -19.24 8.65 -4.75
C GLU A 71 -19.75 9.63 -3.69
N GLU A 72 -20.16 9.16 -2.52
CA GLU A 72 -20.56 10.04 -1.42
C GLU A 72 -19.43 10.95 -0.95
N LEU A 73 -18.20 10.42 -0.85
CA LEU A 73 -17.04 11.26 -0.56
C LEU A 73 -16.80 12.32 -1.62
N ARG A 74 -16.88 11.97 -2.91
CA ARG A 74 -16.68 12.91 -4.03
C ARG A 74 -17.72 14.03 -4.04
N ASN A 75 -18.95 13.74 -3.62
CA ASN A 75 -20.05 14.69 -3.51
C ASN A 75 -20.02 15.52 -2.22
N PHE A 76 -19.12 15.20 -1.28
CA PHE A 76 -18.98 15.93 -0.04
C PHE A 76 -18.26 17.27 -0.25
N GLU A 77 -18.91 18.36 0.12
CA GLU A 77 -18.34 19.71 0.09
C GLU A 77 -17.42 19.92 1.30
N LEU A 78 -16.12 20.16 1.03
CA LEU A 78 -15.13 20.46 2.06
C LEU A 78 -15.32 21.85 2.66
N ASP A 79 -15.14 21.94 3.98
CA ASP A 79 -14.97 23.20 4.71
C ASP A 79 -13.47 23.58 4.70
N PRO A 80 -13.07 24.66 4.01
CA PRO A 80 -11.66 25.06 3.91
C PRO A 80 -11.03 25.38 5.27
N ASP A 81 -11.79 25.92 6.22
CA ASP A 81 -11.28 26.26 7.56
C ASP A 81 -10.99 25.01 8.38
N LYS A 82 -11.77 23.94 8.19
CA LYS A 82 -11.48 22.63 8.76
C LYS A 82 -10.30 21.97 8.07
N SER A 83 -10.26 22.00 6.74
CA SER A 83 -9.14 21.47 5.95
C SER A 83 -7.81 22.07 6.38
N ALA A 84 -7.76 23.37 6.69
CA ALA A 84 -6.54 24.04 7.15
C ALA A 84 -6.06 23.61 8.55
N ARG A 85 -6.94 23.01 9.37
CA ARG A 85 -6.65 22.58 10.75
C ARG A 85 -6.27 21.11 10.86
N ILE A 86 -6.68 20.29 9.89
CA ILE A 86 -6.28 18.88 9.82
C ILE A 86 -4.87 18.83 9.24
N ASP A 87 -3.95 18.20 9.96
CA ASP A 87 -2.56 18.10 9.50
C ASP A 87 -2.42 17.14 8.29
N THR A 88 -1.41 17.39 7.47
CA THR A 88 -1.17 16.64 6.23
C THR A 88 -0.97 15.14 6.48
N LEU A 89 -0.28 14.76 7.56
CA LEU A 89 -0.02 13.35 7.88
C LEU A 89 -1.33 12.61 8.16
N THR A 90 -2.21 13.20 8.96
CA THR A 90 -3.54 12.64 9.25
C THR A 90 -4.38 12.48 7.99
N LYS A 91 -4.35 13.46 7.07
CA LYS A 91 -5.03 13.36 5.77
C LYS A 91 -4.47 12.20 4.93
N GLN A 92 -3.15 12.15 4.79
CA GLN A 92 -2.47 11.10 4.01
C GLN A 92 -2.76 9.70 4.55
N LEU A 93 -2.65 9.49 5.86
CA LEU A 93 -2.88 8.18 6.47
C LEU A 93 -4.34 7.75 6.39
N THR A 94 -5.28 8.68 6.57
CA THR A 94 -6.71 8.39 6.39
C THR A 94 -7.03 8.04 4.94
N GLY A 95 -6.52 8.83 4.00
CA GLY A 95 -6.65 8.55 2.57
C GLY A 95 -6.06 7.19 2.20
N MET A 96 -4.85 6.88 2.69
CA MET A 96 -4.20 5.58 2.48
C MET A 96 -5.08 4.44 2.99
N ALA A 97 -5.66 4.57 4.18
CA ALA A 97 -6.54 3.54 4.73
C ALA A 97 -7.74 3.28 3.82
N ILE A 98 -8.34 4.33 3.26
CA ILE A 98 -9.49 4.24 2.35
C ILE A 98 -9.11 3.57 1.04
N VAL A 99 -8.08 4.06 0.36
CA VAL A 99 -7.69 3.50 -0.94
C VAL A 99 -7.10 2.09 -0.80
N THR A 100 -6.56 1.74 0.37
CA THR A 100 -6.17 0.36 0.69
C THR A 100 -7.39 -0.55 0.81
N SER A 101 -8.51 -0.09 1.38
CA SER A 101 -9.76 -0.86 1.37
C SER A 101 -10.23 -1.16 -0.04
N GLY A 102 -10.27 -0.13 -0.91
CA GLY A 102 -10.70 -0.31 -2.29
C GLY A 102 -9.76 -1.21 -3.09
N LEU A 103 -8.45 -1.11 -2.88
CA LEU A 103 -7.49 -2.01 -3.50
C LEU A 103 -7.63 -3.45 -2.99
N ALA A 104 -7.95 -3.63 -1.70
CA ALA A 104 -8.19 -4.96 -1.11
C ALA A 104 -9.41 -5.63 -1.75
N ASP A 105 -10.47 -4.86 -2.00
CA ASP A 105 -11.66 -5.33 -2.72
C ASP A 105 -11.34 -5.73 -4.17
N LYS A 106 -10.61 -4.87 -4.92
CA LYS A 106 -10.19 -5.18 -6.30
C LYS A 106 -9.32 -6.44 -6.41
N LEU A 107 -8.53 -6.73 -5.38
CA LEU A 107 -7.61 -7.87 -5.34
C LEU A 107 -8.19 -9.10 -4.61
N ASP A 108 -9.46 -9.06 -4.19
CA ASP A 108 -10.13 -10.14 -3.43
C ASP A 108 -9.30 -10.61 -2.22
N THR A 109 -8.79 -9.65 -1.43
CA THR A 109 -7.92 -9.91 -0.27
C THR A 109 -8.41 -9.17 0.97
N ASP A 110 -8.01 -9.66 2.15
CA ASP A 110 -8.25 -8.94 3.40
C ASP A 110 -7.42 -7.66 3.49
N ILE A 111 -8.03 -6.58 3.98
CA ILE A 111 -7.40 -5.27 4.12
C ILE A 111 -6.19 -5.27 5.07
N ASN A 112 -6.18 -6.10 6.12
CA ASN A 112 -5.04 -6.17 7.03
C ASN A 112 -3.86 -6.87 6.34
N THR A 113 -4.15 -7.88 5.54
CA THR A 113 -3.14 -8.54 4.69
C THR A 113 -2.57 -7.57 3.67
N LEU A 114 -3.42 -6.87 2.92
CA LEU A 114 -2.95 -5.93 1.89
C LEU A 114 -2.22 -4.75 2.52
N GLY A 115 -2.68 -4.22 3.64
CA GLY A 115 -2.05 -3.06 4.24
C GLY A 115 -0.57 -3.31 4.59
N ASP A 116 -0.19 -4.52 5.02
CA ASP A 116 1.21 -4.85 5.32
C ASP A 116 2.11 -4.80 4.05
N ILE A 117 1.55 -4.80 2.84
CA ILE A 117 2.32 -4.61 1.60
C ILE A 117 3.02 -3.25 1.56
N TRP A 118 2.49 -2.24 2.24
CA TRP A 118 3.06 -0.89 2.28
C TRP A 118 4.34 -0.81 3.11
N LEU A 119 4.67 -1.85 3.88
CA LEU A 119 5.97 -1.99 4.54
C LEU A 119 7.11 -2.23 3.53
N LEU A 120 6.79 -2.84 2.38
CA LEU A 120 7.77 -3.10 1.33
C LEU A 120 8.34 -1.80 0.75
N PRO A 121 7.55 -0.87 0.14
CA PRO A 121 8.07 0.42 -0.31
C PRO A 121 8.60 1.29 0.83
N ALA A 122 8.10 1.14 2.05
CA ALA A 122 8.66 1.82 3.21
C ALA A 122 10.09 1.34 3.52
N SER A 123 10.37 0.05 3.28
CA SER A 123 11.66 -0.57 3.57
C SER A 123 12.73 -0.30 2.51
N ASN A 124 12.33 -0.35 1.24
CA ASN A 124 13.26 -0.29 0.12
C ASN A 124 12.53 0.26 -1.12
N PRO A 125 12.24 1.58 -1.15
CA PRO A 125 11.41 2.19 -2.19
C PRO A 125 12.02 2.10 -3.59
N GLU A 126 13.35 2.02 -3.69
CA GLU A 126 14.04 1.80 -4.97
C GLU A 126 13.70 0.44 -5.58
N TYR A 127 13.63 -0.59 -4.73
CA TYR A 127 13.25 -1.93 -5.16
C TYR A 127 11.73 -2.04 -5.30
N PHE A 128 10.96 -1.76 -4.24
CA PHE A 128 9.51 -1.89 -4.21
C PHE A 128 8.81 -0.64 -4.77
N ASN A 129 9.07 -0.34 -6.03
CA ASN A 129 8.36 0.71 -6.76
C ASN A 129 7.01 0.20 -7.31
N ALA A 130 6.21 1.13 -7.85
CA ALA A 130 4.86 0.82 -8.32
C ALA A 130 4.84 -0.21 -9.47
N ASP A 131 5.75 -0.08 -10.45
CA ASP A 131 5.80 -1.02 -11.59
C ASP A 131 6.08 -2.45 -11.11
N ARG A 132 7.06 -2.60 -10.20
CA ARG A 132 7.40 -3.90 -9.61
C ARG A 132 6.25 -4.48 -8.80
N LEU A 133 5.66 -3.70 -7.91
CA LEU A 133 4.54 -4.20 -7.10
C LEU A 133 3.33 -4.54 -7.96
N SER A 134 2.99 -3.73 -8.95
CA SER A 134 1.91 -4.04 -9.91
C SER A 134 2.18 -5.36 -10.62
N ALA A 135 3.39 -5.54 -11.16
CA ALA A 135 3.75 -6.78 -11.85
C ALA A 135 3.70 -8.01 -10.94
N ILE A 136 4.08 -7.88 -9.66
CA ILE A 136 3.98 -8.98 -8.69
C ILE A 136 2.52 -9.28 -8.37
N LEU A 137 1.71 -8.26 -8.09
CA LEU A 137 0.29 -8.40 -7.77
C LEU A 137 -0.51 -9.01 -8.93
N ASP A 138 -0.16 -8.70 -10.18
CA ASP A 138 -0.81 -9.29 -11.36
C ASP A 138 -0.47 -10.78 -11.57
N LYS A 139 0.56 -11.30 -10.89
CA LYS A 139 1.00 -12.70 -11.01
C LYS A 139 0.52 -13.60 -9.88
N THR A 140 -0.11 -13.05 -8.85
CA THR A 140 -0.46 -13.80 -7.66
C THR A 140 -1.86 -13.46 -7.16
N THR A 141 -2.53 -14.46 -6.62
CA THR A 141 -3.79 -14.28 -5.87
C THR A 141 -3.55 -14.39 -4.36
N ASP A 142 -2.29 -14.58 -3.94
CA ASP A 142 -1.92 -14.76 -2.53
C ASP A 142 -0.95 -13.66 -2.10
N VAL A 143 -1.51 -12.45 -1.99
CA VAL A 143 -0.77 -11.24 -1.55
C VAL A 143 -0.11 -11.47 -0.18
N ALA A 144 -0.76 -12.23 0.70
CA ALA A 144 -0.19 -12.57 2.01
C ALA A 144 1.14 -13.31 1.87
N SER A 145 1.21 -14.27 0.95
CA SER A 145 2.42 -15.05 0.73
C SER A 145 3.54 -14.22 0.10
N VAL A 146 3.25 -13.19 -0.71
CA VAL A 146 4.28 -12.25 -1.19
C VAL A 146 4.94 -11.52 -0.02
N ILE A 147 4.15 -10.98 0.91
CA ILE A 147 4.68 -10.28 2.09
C ILE A 147 5.51 -11.26 2.93
N LYS A 148 4.99 -12.47 3.15
CA LYS A 148 5.68 -13.53 3.91
C LYS A 148 6.94 -14.06 3.24
N TYR A 149 7.05 -13.94 1.92
CA TYR A 149 8.28 -14.26 1.21
C TYR A 149 9.36 -13.24 1.56
N PHE A 150 9.03 -11.94 1.50
CA PHE A 150 10.00 -10.89 1.79
C PHE A 150 10.39 -10.81 3.27
N ASP A 151 9.49 -11.17 4.19
CA ASP A 151 9.83 -11.27 5.62
C ASP A 151 10.54 -12.59 6.00
N SER A 152 10.70 -13.51 5.03
CA SER A 152 11.26 -14.86 5.22
C SER A 152 10.53 -15.74 6.24
N SER A 153 9.22 -15.58 6.39
CA SER A 153 8.38 -16.39 7.30
C SER A 153 7.69 -17.59 6.62
N LEU A 154 7.85 -17.75 5.30
CA LEU A 154 7.35 -18.91 4.57
C LEU A 154 8.14 -20.19 4.86
N THR A 155 7.44 -21.32 4.74
CA THR A 155 8.11 -22.62 4.65
C THR A 155 8.94 -22.70 3.35
N PRO A 156 10.01 -23.52 3.29
CA PRO A 156 10.83 -23.63 2.08
C PRO A 156 10.03 -23.98 0.82
N ALA A 157 9.02 -24.86 0.94
CA ALA A 157 8.17 -25.24 -0.18
C ALA A 157 7.29 -24.08 -0.67
N SER A 158 6.70 -23.31 0.25
CA SER A 158 5.89 -22.14 -0.08
C SER A 158 6.76 -21.02 -0.66
N ALA A 159 7.95 -20.80 -0.09
CA ALA A 159 8.89 -19.78 -0.55
C ALA A 159 9.28 -19.99 -2.02
N LEU A 160 9.62 -21.23 -2.41
CA LEU A 160 9.96 -21.55 -3.80
C LEU A 160 8.82 -21.26 -4.78
N LYS A 161 7.57 -21.51 -4.37
CA LYS A 161 6.40 -21.22 -5.22
C LYS A 161 6.27 -19.72 -5.45
N VAL A 162 6.30 -18.93 -4.38
CA VAL A 162 6.15 -17.47 -4.43
C VAL A 162 7.32 -16.83 -5.15
N GLU A 163 8.53 -17.32 -4.92
CA GLU A 163 9.74 -16.88 -5.63
C GLU A 163 9.59 -17.06 -7.14
N SER A 164 9.07 -18.19 -7.60
CA SER A 164 8.81 -18.40 -9.03
C SER A 164 7.81 -17.41 -9.62
N GLU A 165 6.79 -17.00 -8.85
CA GLU A 165 5.81 -15.98 -9.27
C GLU A 165 6.49 -14.61 -9.37
N ILE A 166 7.31 -14.25 -8.38
CA ILE A 166 8.07 -12.98 -8.37
C ILE A 166 9.11 -12.95 -9.48
N VAL A 167 9.86 -14.04 -9.72
CA VAL A 167 10.82 -14.13 -10.83
C VAL A 167 10.11 -13.98 -12.18
N SER A 168 8.91 -14.55 -12.32
CA SER A 168 8.08 -14.38 -13.52
C SER A 168 7.62 -12.92 -13.72
N ALA A 169 7.25 -12.23 -12.64
CA ALA A 169 6.95 -10.81 -12.65
C ALA A 169 8.18 -9.97 -13.06
N GLU A 170 9.35 -10.23 -12.45
CA GLU A 170 10.60 -9.56 -12.77
C GLU A 170 11.01 -9.75 -14.22
N LYS A 171 10.87 -10.96 -14.75
CA LYS A 171 11.15 -11.26 -16.17
C LYS A 171 10.17 -10.62 -17.13
N SER A 172 8.95 -10.32 -16.68
CA SER A 172 7.98 -9.58 -17.49
C SER A 172 8.37 -8.11 -17.61
N LEU A 173 8.94 -7.51 -16.55
CA LEU A 173 9.41 -6.12 -16.54
C LEU A 173 10.80 -5.95 -17.17
N TYR A 174 11.70 -6.89 -16.91
CA TYR A 174 13.11 -6.86 -17.29
C TYR A 174 13.53 -8.18 -17.94
N PRO A 175 13.08 -8.47 -19.19
CA PRO A 175 13.36 -9.74 -19.85
C PRO A 175 14.85 -10.06 -20.00
N GLU A 176 15.69 -9.02 -20.04
CA GLU A 176 17.13 -9.09 -20.19
C GLU A 176 17.90 -9.46 -18.91
N LYS A 177 17.32 -9.23 -17.73
CA LYS A 177 17.98 -9.57 -16.45
C LYS A 177 18.16 -11.07 -16.33
N SER A 178 19.32 -11.53 -15.88
CA SER A 178 19.51 -12.95 -15.57
C SER A 178 18.75 -13.36 -14.31
N GLU A 179 18.40 -14.64 -14.17
CA GLU A 179 17.75 -15.14 -12.95
C GLU A 179 18.66 -14.96 -11.72
N SER A 180 19.97 -15.16 -11.87
CA SER A 180 20.93 -14.92 -10.78
C SER A 180 20.91 -13.47 -10.29
N GLU A 181 20.73 -12.49 -11.17
CA GLU A 181 20.58 -11.09 -10.77
C GLU A 181 19.25 -10.86 -10.06
N ILE A 182 18.17 -11.48 -10.52
CA ILE A 182 16.86 -11.39 -9.87
C ILE A 182 16.93 -11.97 -8.46
N PHE A 183 17.44 -13.20 -8.29
CA PHE A 183 17.58 -13.84 -6.97
C PHE A 183 18.41 -12.98 -6.01
N LYS A 184 19.53 -12.42 -6.49
CA LYS A 184 20.33 -11.51 -5.67
C LYS A 184 19.54 -10.28 -5.21
N GLN A 185 18.74 -9.68 -6.10
CA GLN A 185 17.91 -8.54 -5.70
C GLN A 185 16.80 -8.93 -4.70
N LEU A 186 16.28 -10.15 -4.79
CA LEU A 186 15.30 -10.69 -3.82
C LEU A 186 15.94 -10.88 -2.45
N ASP A 187 17.12 -11.49 -2.40
CA ASP A 187 17.90 -11.65 -1.17
C ASP A 187 18.21 -10.28 -0.53
N ASP A 188 18.72 -9.33 -1.32
CA ASP A 188 19.01 -7.96 -0.86
C ASP A 188 17.73 -7.26 -0.31
N ALA A 189 16.57 -7.49 -0.93
CA ALA A 189 15.30 -6.94 -0.48
C ALA A 189 14.82 -7.57 0.83
N GLN A 190 14.97 -8.89 0.99
CA GLN A 190 14.66 -9.60 2.24
C GLN A 190 15.55 -9.13 3.40
N GLU A 191 16.85 -8.95 3.16
CA GLU A 191 17.79 -8.46 4.18
C GLU A 191 17.41 -7.05 4.66
N LYS A 192 17.12 -6.11 3.73
CA LYS A 192 16.70 -4.75 4.09
C LYS A 192 15.41 -4.73 4.91
N LEU A 193 14.45 -5.61 4.62
CA LEU A 193 13.20 -5.67 5.39
C LEU A 193 13.45 -6.19 6.82
N LYS A 194 14.30 -7.22 6.98
CA LYS A 194 14.71 -7.76 8.30
C LYS A 194 15.44 -6.72 9.15
N ASP A 195 16.33 -5.95 8.55
CA ASP A 195 17.06 -4.87 9.21
C ASP A 195 16.14 -3.79 9.76
N ILE A 196 15.01 -3.55 9.11
CA ILE A 196 14.00 -2.58 9.53
C ILE A 196 13.11 -3.17 10.62
N GLY A 197 12.65 -4.42 10.48
CA GLY A 197 11.89 -5.10 11.54
C GLY A 197 12.63 -5.11 12.87
N SER A 198 13.94 -5.39 12.83
CA SER A 198 14.82 -5.40 14.00
C SER A 198 14.97 -4.03 14.69
N LYS A 199 14.71 -2.92 13.98
CA LYS A 199 14.76 -1.55 14.53
C LYS A 199 13.43 -1.10 15.14
N ILE A 200 12.33 -1.73 14.74
CA ILE A 200 10.98 -1.41 15.24
C ILE A 200 10.71 -2.14 16.56
N GLU A 201 11.34 -3.29 16.79
CA GLU A 201 11.20 -4.09 18.00
C GLU A 201 12.12 -3.64 19.17
N GLN A 202 12.98 -2.64 18.97
CA GLN A 202 13.87 -2.05 19.99
C GLN A 202 13.30 -0.77 20.59
#